data_AF-A0A3L8E3B2-F1
#
_entry.id   AF-A0A3L8E3B2-F1
#
_cell.length_a   1.000
_cell.length_b   1.000
_cell.length_c   1.000
_cell.angle_alpha   90.00
_cell.angle_beta   90.00
_cell.angle_gamma   90.00
#
_symmetry.space_group_name_H-M   'P 1'
#
loop_
_entity.id
_entity.type
_entity.pdbx_description
1 polymer ?
#
loop_
_entity_poly.entity_id
_entity_poly.type
_entity_poly.pdbx_seq_one_letter_code
_entity_poly.pdbx_strand_id
1 'polypeptide(L)'
;MIYKFFQALPIMNFTYNGSLIMLGVAAMLSIVLFSVMAYHLGSVADDFALSDSISLRNNTSLEEDLKDILKFIPLSEIGIIINNYLKYDPQIEDTVSFIDDQKRFIMREFQRMPKLDHFVNLLRENGLQIDNWNAKIQAFWRTKVTFVKPDPTIATGGLTVMIQKILSTVPIEDLDKLLRQKTMHSDSFRKFLQILKSTDFVNLLDAIDKNIVLQRHFFWAKQEGIEITFALELLKNLHVYVTEEIR
;
A
#
# COMPACT_ATOMS: atom_id res chain seq x y z
N MET A 1 4.36 19.26 5.99
CA MET A 1 3.40 18.92 4.93
C MET A 1 2.64 17.62 5.25
N ILE A 2 3.30 16.58 5.77
CA ILE A 2 2.66 15.29 6.15
C ILE A 2 1.92 15.31 7.49
N TYR A 3 2.34 16.14 8.46
CA TYR A 3 1.51 16.43 9.64
C TYR A 3 0.14 17.05 9.24
N LYS A 4 0.09 17.73 8.09
CA LYS A 4 -1.16 18.17 7.47
C LYS A 4 -1.85 17.07 6.67
N PHE A 5 -1.17 16.04 6.18
CA PHE A 5 -1.79 14.89 5.49
C PHE A 5 -2.71 14.09 6.44
N PHE A 6 -2.27 13.87 7.69
CA PHE A 6 -3.12 13.26 8.71
C PHE A 6 -4.12 14.23 9.36
N GLN A 7 -3.83 15.54 9.40
CA GLN A 7 -4.79 16.55 9.90
C GLN A 7 -5.81 17.05 8.86
N ALA A 8 -5.55 16.85 7.56
CA ALA A 8 -6.42 17.30 6.45
C ALA A 8 -7.28 16.16 5.87
N LEU A 9 -7.10 14.92 6.33
CA LEU A 9 -8.22 13.99 6.36
C LEU A 9 -9.33 14.70 7.14
N PRO A 10 -10.52 14.92 6.54
CA PRO A 10 -11.60 15.62 7.22
C PRO A 10 -11.78 14.98 8.58
N ILE A 11 -11.79 15.84 9.58
CA ILE A 11 -11.87 15.56 11.01
C ILE A 11 -13.10 14.67 11.25
N MET A 12 -12.97 13.38 11.03
CA MET A 12 -13.77 12.41 11.76
C MET A 12 -13.11 12.34 13.12
N ASN A 13 -13.74 13.03 14.07
CA ASN A 13 -13.47 12.92 15.49
C ASN A 13 -13.65 11.44 15.91
N PHE A 14 -12.66 10.59 15.65
CA PHE A 14 -12.60 9.23 16.15
C PHE A 14 -11.93 9.26 17.52
N THR A 15 -12.72 9.61 18.52
CA THR A 15 -12.32 9.52 19.92
C THR A 15 -12.11 8.05 20.32
N TYR A 16 -10.91 7.75 20.80
CA TYR A 16 -10.57 6.69 21.76
C TYR A 16 -11.05 5.25 21.45
N ASN A 17 -10.85 4.78 20.21
CA ASN A 17 -10.67 3.34 19.88
C ASN A 17 -9.96 3.14 18.52
N GLY A 18 -9.31 4.21 18.03
CA GLY A 18 -8.81 4.39 16.68
C GLY A 18 -7.50 3.69 16.36
N SER A 19 -6.97 2.88 17.29
CA SER A 19 -5.68 2.17 17.22
C SER A 19 -5.66 0.85 16.46
N LEU A 20 -6.82 0.40 15.98
CA LEU A 20 -6.92 -0.67 14.99
C LEU A 20 -7.40 -0.16 13.63
N ILE A 21 -8.22 0.90 13.63
CA ILE A 21 -8.76 1.53 12.42
C ILE A 21 -7.63 2.11 11.57
N MET A 22 -6.70 2.85 12.16
CA MET A 22 -5.59 3.49 11.44
C MET A 22 -4.45 2.52 11.07
N LEU A 23 -4.25 1.39 11.80
CA LEU A 23 -3.38 0.27 11.38
C LEU A 23 -4.02 -0.41 10.20
N GLY A 24 -5.34 -0.62 10.29
CA GLY A 24 -6.16 -1.11 9.22
C GLY A 24 -6.06 -0.25 7.99
N VAL A 25 -6.27 1.06 8.12
CA VAL A 25 -6.23 2.02 7.02
C VAL A 25 -4.81 2.20 6.48
N ALA A 26 -3.75 2.21 7.29
CA ALA A 26 -2.37 2.33 6.80
C ALA A 26 -1.85 1.02 6.18
N ALA A 27 -2.16 -0.12 6.78
CA ALA A 27 -1.86 -1.44 6.23
C ALA A 27 -2.67 -1.65 4.96
N MET A 28 -3.94 -1.27 4.94
CA MET A 28 -4.76 -1.23 3.73
C MET A 28 -4.21 -0.26 2.72
N LEU A 29 -3.86 0.98 3.03
CA LEU A 29 -3.33 1.90 2.03
C LEU A 29 -2.07 1.31 1.39
N SER A 30 -1.23 0.62 2.17
CA SER A 30 -0.05 -0.06 1.66
C SER A 30 -0.44 -1.28 0.83
N ILE A 31 -1.33 -2.14 1.36
CA ILE A 31 -1.86 -3.34 0.72
C ILE A 31 -2.66 -2.96 -0.52
N VAL A 32 -3.73 -2.17 -0.45
CA VAL A 32 -4.46 -1.51 -1.55
C VAL A 32 -3.51 -0.82 -2.53
N LEU A 33 -2.47 -0.07 -2.15
CA LEU A 33 -1.49 0.40 -3.14
C LEU A 33 -0.81 -0.78 -3.83
N PHE A 34 -0.25 -1.74 -3.09
CA PHE A 34 0.38 -2.94 -3.64
C PHE A 34 -0.59 -3.86 -4.39
N SER A 35 -1.88 -3.88 -4.05
CA SER A 35 -2.94 -4.80 -4.46
C SER A 35 -3.78 -4.21 -5.56
N VAL A 36 -3.90 -2.90 -5.64
CA VAL A 36 -4.48 -2.17 -6.76
C VAL A 36 -3.46 -1.99 -7.86
N MET A 37 -2.20 -1.73 -7.49
CA MET A 37 -1.07 -2.08 -8.34
C MET A 37 -1.34 -3.54 -8.74
N ALA A 38 -1.38 -4.51 -7.81
CA ALA A 38 -1.55 -5.94 -8.14
C ALA A 38 -2.84 -6.38 -8.85
N TYR A 39 -3.85 -5.53 -8.92
CA TYR A 39 -5.17 -5.78 -9.50
C TYR A 39 -5.21 -5.37 -10.97
N HIS A 40 -4.57 -4.26 -11.34
CA HIS A 40 -4.32 -3.91 -12.75
C HIS A 40 -3.18 -4.72 -13.40
N LEU A 41 -2.66 -5.65 -12.62
CA LEU A 41 -1.47 -6.47 -12.81
C LEU A 41 -1.82 -7.90 -13.32
N GLY A 42 -3.04 -8.05 -13.87
CA GLY A 42 -3.53 -9.25 -14.57
C GLY A 42 -4.73 -9.88 -13.89
N SER A 43 -5.95 -9.43 -14.26
CA SER A 43 -7.23 -10.17 -14.11
C SER A 43 -7.38 -11.10 -12.89
N VAL A 44 -7.10 -10.64 -11.67
CA VAL A 44 -7.36 -11.46 -10.48
C VAL A 44 -8.87 -11.51 -10.15
N ALA A 45 -9.73 -10.83 -10.91
CA ALA A 45 -11.17 -11.04 -10.83
C ALA A 45 -11.57 -12.49 -11.19
N ASP A 46 -10.83 -13.17 -12.08
CA ASP A 46 -11.13 -14.56 -12.44
C ASP A 46 -10.58 -15.58 -11.41
N ASP A 47 -9.50 -15.25 -10.69
CA ASP A 47 -8.88 -16.14 -9.68
C ASP A 47 -9.35 -15.82 -8.24
N PHE A 48 -9.99 -14.66 -8.02
CA PHE A 48 -10.70 -14.29 -6.79
C PHE A 48 -12.19 -14.64 -6.84
N ALA A 49 -12.61 -15.50 -7.78
CA ALA A 49 -13.87 -16.22 -7.67
C ALA A 49 -13.80 -17.23 -6.52
N LEU A 50 -13.81 -16.75 -5.28
CA LEU A 50 -13.82 -17.56 -4.07
C LEU A 50 -14.91 -17.06 -3.13
N SER A 51 -15.99 -17.84 -3.13
CA SER A 51 -16.85 -18.18 -1.99
C SER A 51 -17.19 -17.01 -1.03
N ASP A 52 -18.48 -16.70 -0.97
CA ASP A 52 -19.11 -15.69 -0.09
C ASP A 52 -18.81 -15.83 1.41
N SER A 53 -18.09 -16.86 1.86
CA SER A 53 -17.76 -17.02 3.27
C SER A 53 -16.40 -16.40 3.62
N ILE A 54 -16.42 -15.43 4.53
CA ILE A 54 -15.22 -14.97 5.26
C ILE A 54 -14.69 -16.15 6.09
N SER A 55 -13.41 -16.48 5.96
CA SER A 55 -12.81 -17.57 6.75
C SER A 55 -12.31 -17.03 8.09
N LEU A 56 -13.05 -17.34 9.15
CA LEU A 56 -12.69 -17.03 10.54
C LEU A 56 -12.01 -18.22 11.25
N ARG A 57 -11.47 -19.21 10.51
CA ARG A 57 -10.85 -20.39 11.12
C ARG A 57 -9.47 -20.06 11.69
N ASN A 58 -9.13 -20.67 12.82
CA ASN A 58 -7.85 -20.47 13.53
C ASN A 58 -6.58 -20.85 12.72
N ASN A 59 -6.69 -21.53 11.57
CA ASN A 59 -5.57 -22.00 10.74
C ASN A 59 -5.58 -21.35 9.33
N THR A 60 -5.85 -20.05 9.22
CA THR A 60 -5.69 -19.33 7.94
C THR A 60 -4.24 -18.97 7.67
N SER A 61 -3.84 -18.98 6.40
CA SER A 61 -2.57 -18.41 5.94
C SER A 61 -2.65 -16.88 5.85
N LEU A 62 -1.51 -16.18 5.86
CA LEU A 62 -1.49 -14.73 5.65
C LEU A 62 -2.10 -14.36 4.29
N GLU A 63 -1.91 -15.20 3.27
CA GLU A 63 -2.55 -15.06 1.96
C GLU A 63 -4.09 -15.03 2.06
N GLU A 64 -4.70 -15.94 2.81
CA GLU A 64 -6.15 -15.98 3.02
C GLU A 64 -6.65 -14.78 3.83
N ASP A 65 -5.87 -14.32 4.81
CA ASP A 65 -6.23 -13.13 5.57
C ASP A 65 -6.21 -11.87 4.71
N LEU A 66 -5.22 -11.73 3.83
CA LEU A 66 -5.18 -10.64 2.85
C LEU A 66 -6.32 -10.76 1.84
N LYS A 67 -6.68 -11.96 1.40
CA LYS A 67 -7.84 -12.18 0.53
C LYS A 67 -9.14 -11.69 1.17
N ASP A 68 -9.37 -12.05 2.44
CA ASP A 68 -10.56 -11.59 3.16
C ASP A 68 -10.56 -10.05 3.33
N ILE A 69 -9.40 -9.44 3.56
CA ILE A 69 -9.26 -7.97 3.59
C ILE A 69 -9.59 -7.36 2.22
N LEU A 70 -9.09 -7.96 1.13
CA LEU A 70 -9.31 -7.46 -0.23
C LEU A 70 -10.77 -7.53 -0.67
N LYS A 71 -11.60 -8.41 -0.09
CA LYS A 71 -13.05 -8.45 -0.35
C LYS A 71 -13.77 -7.16 0.04
N PHE A 72 -13.22 -6.39 0.99
CA PHE A 72 -13.77 -5.10 1.41
C PHE A 72 -13.27 -3.94 0.54
N ILE A 73 -12.35 -4.19 -0.39
CA ILE A 73 -11.77 -3.17 -1.24
C ILE A 73 -12.54 -3.14 -2.56
N PRO A 74 -13.22 -2.03 -2.92
CA PRO A 74 -13.93 -1.93 -4.20
C PRO A 74 -12.92 -1.72 -5.35
N LEU A 75 -12.17 -2.77 -5.69
CA LEU A 75 -11.05 -2.72 -6.63
C LEU A 75 -11.45 -2.15 -7.99
N SER A 76 -12.68 -2.41 -8.45
CA SER A 76 -13.21 -1.84 -9.71
C SER A 76 -13.33 -0.32 -9.63
N GLU A 77 -13.90 0.23 -8.55
CA GLU A 77 -14.06 1.67 -8.37
C GLU A 77 -12.71 2.36 -8.20
N ILE A 78 -11.82 1.74 -7.43
CA ILE A 78 -10.45 2.24 -7.26
C ILE A 78 -9.69 2.24 -8.59
N GLY A 79 -9.85 1.19 -9.41
CA GLY A 79 -9.28 1.14 -10.75
C GLY A 79 -9.75 2.28 -11.64
N ILE A 80 -11.03 2.65 -11.57
CA ILE A 80 -11.58 3.83 -12.28
C ILE A 80 -10.91 5.11 -11.78
N ILE A 81 -10.78 5.29 -10.46
CA ILE A 81 -10.12 6.47 -9.87
C ILE A 81 -8.69 6.56 -10.40
N ILE A 82 -7.89 5.51 -10.28
CA ILE A 82 -6.49 5.52 -10.73
C ILE A 82 -6.39 5.80 -12.22
N ASN A 83 -7.21 5.15 -13.05
CA ASN A 83 -7.17 5.39 -14.50
C ASN A 83 -7.50 6.83 -14.87
N ASN A 84 -8.41 7.47 -14.14
CA ASN A 84 -8.72 8.89 -14.34
C ASN A 84 -7.51 9.77 -14.00
N TYR A 85 -6.86 9.51 -12.87
CA TYR A 85 -5.67 10.26 -12.47
C TYR A 85 -4.49 10.03 -13.42
N LEU A 86 -4.22 8.78 -13.84
CA LEU A 86 -3.19 8.47 -14.83
C LEU A 86 -3.42 9.16 -16.18
N LYS A 87 -4.68 9.30 -16.61
CA LYS A 87 -5.01 9.90 -17.91
C LYS A 87 -5.04 11.42 -17.88
N TYR A 88 -5.43 12.02 -16.75
CA TYR A 88 -5.89 13.41 -16.72
C TYR A 88 -5.23 14.31 -15.67
N ASP A 89 -4.51 13.75 -14.68
CA ASP A 89 -3.82 14.55 -13.66
C ASP A 89 -2.33 14.75 -14.05
N PRO A 90 -1.88 15.99 -14.29
CA PRO A 90 -0.50 16.26 -14.71
C PRO A 90 0.53 15.96 -13.61
N GLN A 91 0.20 16.13 -12.33
CA GLN A 91 1.12 15.83 -11.22
C GLN A 91 1.35 14.31 -11.09
N ILE A 92 0.31 13.53 -11.38
CA ILE A 92 0.44 12.07 -11.49
C ILE A 92 1.28 11.68 -12.70
N GLU A 93 1.13 12.35 -13.84
CA GLU A 93 1.97 12.07 -15.01
C GLU A 93 3.45 12.38 -14.76
N ASP A 94 3.77 13.50 -14.09
CA ASP A 94 5.13 13.82 -13.68
C ASP A 94 5.71 12.71 -12.77
N THR A 95 4.88 12.20 -11.86
CA THR A 95 5.25 11.10 -10.96
C THR A 95 5.49 9.79 -11.73
N VAL A 96 4.62 9.46 -12.68
CA VAL A 96 4.75 8.25 -13.51
C VAL A 96 6.00 8.33 -14.38
N SER A 97 6.23 9.47 -15.02
CA SER A 97 7.41 9.72 -15.88
C SER A 97 8.70 9.55 -15.10
N PHE A 98 8.79 10.14 -13.91
CA PHE A 98 9.94 9.97 -13.04
C PHE A 98 10.17 8.51 -12.65
N ILE A 99 9.11 7.79 -12.26
CA ILE A 99 9.24 6.36 -11.94
C ILE A 99 9.71 5.59 -13.18
N ASP A 100 9.21 5.91 -14.38
CA ASP A 100 9.63 5.25 -15.62
C ASP A 100 11.14 5.37 -15.87
N ASP A 101 11.69 6.56 -15.60
CA ASP A 101 13.12 6.85 -15.74
C ASP A 101 13.97 6.19 -14.63
N GLN A 102 13.49 6.26 -13.39
CA GLN A 102 14.29 5.89 -12.21
C GLN A 102 14.09 4.43 -11.75
N LYS A 103 13.01 3.74 -12.14
CA LYS A 103 12.63 2.42 -11.62
C LYS A 103 13.74 1.38 -11.70
N ARG A 104 14.58 1.39 -12.75
CA ARG A 104 15.68 0.42 -12.89
C ARG A 104 16.77 0.60 -11.84
N PHE A 105 17.04 1.84 -11.46
CA PHE A 105 18.02 2.15 -10.42
C PHE A 105 17.46 1.83 -9.04
N ILE A 106 16.24 2.29 -8.76
CA ILE A 106 15.53 2.01 -7.50
C ILE A 106 15.38 0.50 -7.27
N MET A 107 14.94 -0.25 -8.29
CA MET A 107 14.78 -1.70 -8.22
C MET A 107 16.11 -2.40 -7.93
N ARG A 108 17.21 -1.97 -8.56
CA ARG A 108 18.53 -2.56 -8.35
C ARG A 108 19.03 -2.36 -6.92
N GLU A 109 18.77 -1.20 -6.33
CA GLU A 109 19.11 -0.94 -4.92
C GLU A 109 18.32 -1.83 -3.97
N PHE A 110 17.02 -2.00 -4.21
CA PHE A 110 16.20 -2.92 -3.43
C PHE A 110 16.65 -4.38 -3.58
N GLN A 111 16.96 -4.84 -4.80
CA GLN A 111 17.47 -6.21 -5.04
C GLN A 111 18.79 -6.50 -4.33
N ARG A 112 19.60 -5.47 -4.07
CA ARG A 112 20.90 -5.61 -3.38
C ARG A 112 20.80 -5.45 -1.87
N MET A 113 19.60 -5.19 -1.33
CA MET A 113 19.41 -4.91 0.08
C MET A 113 19.12 -6.21 0.85
N PRO A 114 20.07 -6.74 1.65
CA PRO A 114 19.85 -8.02 2.35
C PRO A 114 18.72 -7.95 3.38
N LYS A 115 18.47 -6.76 3.94
CA LYS A 115 17.34 -6.52 4.86
C LYS A 115 15.98 -6.67 4.18
N LEU A 116 15.88 -6.32 2.90
CA LEU A 116 14.65 -6.52 2.14
C LEU A 116 14.44 -7.99 1.84
N ASP A 117 15.49 -8.71 1.41
CA ASP A 117 15.43 -10.16 1.17
C ASP A 117 15.01 -10.92 2.45
N HIS A 118 15.61 -10.59 3.59
CA HIS A 118 15.23 -11.14 4.89
C HIS A 118 13.76 -10.87 5.23
N PHE A 119 13.29 -9.63 5.05
CA PHE A 119 11.90 -9.28 5.32
C PHE A 119 10.91 -10.03 4.40
N VAL A 120 11.26 -10.14 3.11
CA VAL A 120 10.52 -10.95 2.12
C VAL A 120 10.45 -12.41 2.58
N ASN A 121 11.56 -13.00 3.06
CA ASN A 121 11.57 -14.36 3.58
C ASN A 121 10.65 -14.54 4.80
N LEU A 122 10.62 -13.58 5.74
CA LEU A 122 9.70 -13.60 6.90
C LEU A 122 8.21 -13.60 6.48
N LEU A 123 7.87 -12.87 5.42
CA LEU A 123 6.52 -12.87 4.87
C LEU A 123 6.20 -14.21 4.19
N ARG A 124 7.15 -14.80 3.45
CA ARG A 124 7.00 -16.12 2.82
C ARG A 124 6.75 -17.21 3.87
N GLU A 125 7.53 -17.20 4.95
CA GLU A 125 7.40 -18.14 6.07
C GLU A 125 6.06 -18.01 6.81
N ASN A 126 5.42 -16.84 6.75
CA ASN A 126 4.04 -16.63 7.24
C ASN A 126 2.95 -17.01 6.22
N GLY A 127 3.32 -17.63 5.10
CA GLY A 127 2.39 -18.15 4.11
C GLY A 127 1.94 -17.14 3.06
N LEU A 128 2.69 -16.04 2.86
CA LEU A 128 2.43 -15.09 1.78
C LEU A 128 3.10 -15.52 0.47
N GLN A 129 2.34 -15.56 -0.63
CA GLN A 129 2.87 -15.94 -1.94
C GLN A 129 3.51 -14.76 -2.67
N ILE A 130 4.76 -14.46 -2.34
CA ILE A 130 5.48 -13.28 -2.84
C ILE A 130 6.29 -13.51 -4.12
N ASP A 131 6.56 -14.76 -4.50
CA ASP A 131 7.52 -15.09 -5.57
C ASP A 131 7.09 -14.55 -6.95
N ASN A 132 5.78 -14.39 -7.16
CA ASN A 132 5.24 -13.87 -8.40
C ASN A 132 5.09 -12.34 -8.44
N TRP A 133 5.28 -11.63 -7.33
CA TRP A 133 4.96 -10.20 -7.21
C TRP A 133 5.75 -9.32 -8.18
N ASN A 134 7.01 -9.64 -8.45
CA ASN A 134 7.82 -8.85 -9.39
C ASN A 134 7.32 -8.97 -10.84
N ALA A 135 7.05 -10.19 -11.32
CA ALA A 135 6.54 -10.42 -12.67
C ALA A 135 5.19 -9.74 -12.88
N LYS A 136 4.36 -9.89 -11.85
CA LYS A 136 3.17 -9.11 -11.61
C LYS A 136 3.50 -7.62 -11.81
N ILE A 137 4.37 -6.99 -10.99
CA ILE A 137 4.57 -5.53 -10.98
C ILE A 137 4.95 -4.99 -12.37
N GLN A 138 5.79 -5.75 -13.07
CA GLN A 138 6.20 -5.43 -14.43
C GLN A 138 5.05 -5.49 -15.44
N ALA A 139 4.11 -6.43 -15.30
CA ALA A 139 2.97 -6.57 -16.19
C ALA A 139 2.09 -5.32 -16.14
N PHE A 140 1.69 -4.88 -14.94
CA PHE A 140 0.92 -3.64 -14.78
C PHE A 140 1.63 -2.43 -15.36
N TRP A 141 2.93 -2.29 -15.09
CA TRP A 141 3.66 -1.13 -15.57
C TRP A 141 3.72 -1.06 -17.10
N ARG A 142 3.61 -2.21 -17.78
CA ARG A 142 3.51 -2.31 -19.25
C ARG A 142 2.09 -2.06 -19.76
N THR A 143 1.06 -2.40 -18.99
CA THR A 143 -0.36 -2.29 -19.39
C THR A 143 -1.06 -1.05 -18.85
N LYS A 144 -0.35 -0.20 -18.08
CA LYS A 144 -0.91 1.03 -17.54
C LYS A 144 -1.45 1.92 -18.66
N VAL A 145 -2.55 2.61 -18.39
CA VAL A 145 -3.04 3.65 -19.29
C VAL A 145 -2.02 4.78 -19.35
N THR A 146 -1.86 5.37 -20.53
CA THR A 146 -0.98 6.52 -20.73
C THR A 146 -1.72 7.81 -20.47
N PHE A 147 -0.98 8.83 -20.06
CA PHE A 147 -1.49 10.20 -19.99
C PHE A 147 -2.06 10.64 -21.35
N VAL A 148 -3.17 11.39 -21.29
CA VAL A 148 -3.88 11.88 -22.47
C VAL A 148 -3.73 13.40 -22.55
N LYS A 149 -4.25 14.10 -21.56
CA LYS A 149 -4.20 15.56 -21.43
C LYS A 149 -4.66 15.96 -20.04
N PRO A 150 -4.27 17.14 -19.52
CA PRO A 150 -4.86 17.66 -18.31
C PRO A 150 -6.38 17.85 -18.46
N ASP A 151 -7.16 17.28 -17.53
CA ASP A 151 -8.60 17.56 -17.42
C ASP A 151 -9.01 17.65 -15.94
N PRO A 152 -8.97 18.86 -15.35
CA PRO A 152 -9.24 19.05 -13.93
C PRO A 152 -10.72 18.81 -13.55
N THR A 153 -11.61 18.67 -14.54
CA THR A 153 -13.01 18.27 -14.28
C THR A 153 -13.13 16.78 -13.98
N ILE A 154 -12.15 15.97 -14.41
CA ILE A 154 -12.09 14.53 -14.21
C ILE A 154 -11.14 14.17 -13.06
N ALA A 155 -9.91 14.68 -13.09
CA ALA A 155 -8.90 14.41 -12.07
C ALA A 155 -7.96 15.61 -11.86
N THR A 156 -7.74 15.98 -10.60
CA THR A 156 -6.82 17.04 -10.19
C THR A 156 -6.46 16.90 -8.71
N GLY A 157 -5.31 17.45 -8.32
CA GLY A 157 -4.83 17.47 -6.94
C GLY A 157 -3.87 16.33 -6.60
N GLY A 158 -3.36 15.62 -7.60
CA GLY A 158 -2.26 14.68 -7.47
C GLY A 158 -2.60 13.45 -6.62
N LEU A 159 -1.55 12.81 -6.12
CA LEU A 159 -1.61 11.59 -5.31
C LEU A 159 -2.41 11.81 -4.03
N THR A 160 -2.29 12.99 -3.43
CA THR A 160 -3.02 13.32 -2.20
C THR A 160 -4.54 13.21 -2.40
N VAL A 161 -5.09 13.89 -3.41
CA VAL A 161 -6.54 13.84 -3.68
C VAL A 161 -6.96 12.50 -4.28
N MET A 162 -6.09 11.84 -5.05
CA MET A 162 -6.33 10.48 -5.53
C MET A 162 -6.55 9.50 -4.38
N ILE A 163 -5.64 9.50 -3.40
CA ILE A 163 -5.73 8.62 -2.23
C ILE A 163 -6.95 8.95 -1.38
N GLN A 164 -7.28 10.22 -1.19
CA GLN A 164 -8.49 10.61 -0.45
C GLN A 164 -9.77 10.06 -1.11
N LYS A 165 -9.84 10.13 -2.44
CA LYS A 165 -10.96 9.53 -3.20
C LYS A 165 -11.00 8.01 -3.03
N ILE A 166 -9.86 7.34 -3.12
CA ILE A 166 -9.76 5.89 -2.90
C ILE A 166 -10.23 5.52 -1.49
N LEU A 167 -9.76 6.22 -0.46
CA LEU A 167 -10.16 5.98 0.93
C LEU A 167 -11.67 6.14 1.15
N SER A 168 -12.28 7.07 0.42
CA SER A 168 -13.71 7.33 0.52
C SER A 168 -14.58 6.23 -0.13
N THR A 169 -14.00 5.33 -0.91
CA THR A 169 -14.71 4.15 -1.47
C THR A 169 -14.70 2.96 -0.52
N VAL A 170 -13.74 2.88 0.40
CA VAL A 170 -13.58 1.71 1.26
C VAL A 170 -14.59 1.78 2.42
N PRO A 171 -15.36 0.71 2.70
CA PRO A 171 -16.21 0.60 3.89
C PRO A 171 -15.35 0.43 5.14
N ILE A 172 -14.83 1.53 5.68
CA ILE A 172 -13.85 1.57 6.78
C ILE A 172 -14.40 0.88 8.03
N GLU A 173 -15.68 1.03 8.35
CA GLU A 173 -16.29 0.46 9.55
C GLU A 173 -16.35 -1.07 9.51
N ASP A 174 -16.75 -1.64 8.36
CA ASP A 174 -16.88 -3.09 8.23
C ASP A 174 -15.51 -3.77 8.11
N LEU A 175 -14.57 -3.10 7.47
CA LEU A 175 -13.19 -3.53 7.48
C LEU A 175 -12.58 -3.47 8.90
N ASP A 176 -12.81 -2.42 9.68
CA ASP A 176 -12.31 -2.37 11.07
C ASP A 176 -12.79 -3.59 11.86
N LYS A 177 -14.07 -3.95 11.72
CA LYS A 177 -14.61 -5.18 12.32
C LYS A 177 -13.84 -6.42 11.85
N LEU A 178 -13.59 -6.56 10.55
CA LEU A 178 -12.81 -7.68 10.00
C LEU A 178 -11.39 -7.72 10.60
N LEU A 179 -10.70 -6.59 10.65
CA LEU A 179 -9.32 -6.52 11.15
C LEU A 179 -9.22 -6.83 12.64
N ARG A 180 -10.21 -6.40 13.43
CA ARG A 180 -10.34 -6.80 14.84
C ARG A 180 -10.53 -8.31 14.97
N GLN A 181 -11.43 -8.89 14.17
CA GLN A 181 -11.66 -10.33 14.12
C GLN A 181 -10.38 -11.09 13.73
N LYS A 182 -9.67 -10.65 12.68
CA LYS A 182 -8.38 -11.23 12.26
C LYS A 182 -7.33 -11.12 13.36
N THR A 183 -7.25 -10.00 14.07
CA THR A 183 -6.33 -9.83 15.20
C THR A 183 -6.65 -10.77 16.36
N MET A 184 -7.94 -11.00 16.65
CA MET A 184 -8.39 -11.87 17.73
C MET A 184 -8.32 -13.37 17.39
N HIS A 185 -8.50 -13.75 16.12
CA HIS A 185 -8.73 -15.14 15.75
C HIS A 185 -7.72 -15.72 14.73
N SER A 186 -6.99 -14.89 13.96
CA SER A 186 -5.96 -15.40 13.04
C SER A 186 -4.56 -15.32 13.65
N ASP A 187 -3.91 -16.48 13.77
CA ASP A 187 -2.51 -16.58 14.17
C ASP A 187 -1.55 -15.99 13.13
N SER A 188 -1.81 -16.21 11.84
CA SER A 188 -0.94 -15.70 10.77
C SER A 188 -1.04 -14.18 10.64
N PHE A 189 -2.24 -13.61 10.79
CA PHE A 189 -2.42 -12.16 10.85
C PHE A 189 -1.71 -11.55 12.07
N ARG A 190 -1.84 -12.16 13.26
CA ARG A 190 -1.09 -11.69 14.44
C ARG A 190 0.42 -11.74 14.24
N LYS A 191 0.94 -12.82 13.65
CA LYS A 191 2.37 -12.93 13.33
C LYS A 191 2.80 -11.88 12.32
N PHE A 192 1.99 -11.58 11.32
CA PHE A 192 2.24 -10.46 10.41
C PHE A 192 2.33 -9.12 11.15
N LEU A 193 1.39 -8.83 12.06
CA LEU A 193 1.47 -7.63 12.90
C LEU A 193 2.74 -7.61 13.77
N GLN A 194 3.18 -8.76 14.29
CA GLN A 194 4.44 -8.87 15.04
C GLN A 194 5.66 -8.62 14.15
N ILE A 195 5.66 -9.10 12.89
CA ILE A 195 6.71 -8.80 11.92
C ILE A 195 6.79 -7.29 11.68
N LEU A 196 5.66 -6.59 11.52
CA LEU A 196 5.64 -5.12 11.35
C LEU A 196 6.14 -4.36 12.59
N LYS A 197 6.06 -4.95 13.78
CA LYS A 197 6.63 -4.39 15.03
C LYS A 197 8.08 -4.81 15.27
N SER A 198 8.59 -5.77 14.50
CA SER A 198 9.88 -6.40 14.77
C SER A 198 11.04 -5.45 14.47
N THR A 199 12.17 -5.70 15.13
CA THR A 199 13.44 -5.04 14.81
C THR A 199 13.87 -5.30 13.36
N ASP A 200 13.43 -6.40 12.74
CA ASP A 200 13.72 -6.67 11.33
C ASP A 200 13.05 -5.67 10.39
N PHE A 201 11.80 -5.29 10.68
CA PHE A 201 11.12 -4.24 9.91
C PHE A 201 11.75 -2.86 10.15
N VAL A 202 12.13 -2.54 11.40
CA VAL A 202 12.88 -1.30 11.71
C VAL A 202 14.20 -1.25 10.95
N ASN A 203 14.95 -2.36 10.95
CA ASN A 203 16.22 -2.47 10.25
C ASN A 203 16.05 -2.33 8.72
N LEU A 204 14.93 -2.79 8.16
CA LEU A 204 14.60 -2.56 6.76
C LEU A 204 14.38 -1.07 6.48
N LEU A 205 13.55 -0.40 7.29
CA LEU A 205 13.29 1.04 7.14
C LEU A 205 14.59 1.86 7.28
N ASP A 206 15.43 1.52 8.25
CA ASP A 206 16.74 2.15 8.47
C ASP A 206 17.70 1.91 7.28
N ALA A 207 17.71 0.70 6.71
CA ALA A 207 18.51 0.40 5.52
C ALA A 207 18.06 1.19 4.28
N ILE A 208 16.75 1.42 4.13
CA ILE A 208 16.20 2.28 3.07
C ILE A 208 16.63 3.74 3.29
N ASP A 209 16.55 4.22 4.53
CA ASP A 209 16.90 5.60 4.89
C ASP A 209 18.39 5.89 4.75
N LYS A 210 19.25 4.92 5.03
CA LYS A 210 20.70 5.06 4.91
C LYS A 210 21.24 4.79 3.51
N ASN A 211 20.43 4.26 2.59
CA ASN A 211 20.88 4.02 1.22
C ASN A 211 21.00 5.35 0.45
N ILE A 212 22.23 5.83 0.28
CA ILE A 212 22.54 7.11 -0.39
C ILE A 212 22.00 7.19 -1.81
N VAL A 213 21.97 6.08 -2.56
CA VAL A 213 21.45 6.04 -3.94
C VAL A 213 19.94 6.27 -3.93
N LEU A 214 19.20 5.55 -3.08
CA LEU A 214 17.77 5.76 -2.89
C LEU A 214 17.47 7.18 -2.40
N GLN A 215 18.20 7.66 -1.40
CA GLN A 215 18.03 9.02 -0.88
C GLN A 215 18.29 10.10 -1.94
N ARG A 216 19.25 9.88 -2.84
CA ARG A 216 19.47 10.77 -3.98
C ARG A 216 18.26 10.82 -4.89
N HIS A 217 17.67 9.68 -5.27
CA HIS A 217 16.47 9.66 -6.11
C HIS A 217 15.26 10.30 -5.41
N PHE A 218 15.06 10.04 -4.11
CA PHE A 218 14.01 10.69 -3.32
C PHE A 218 14.20 12.21 -3.20
N PHE A 219 15.45 12.66 -3.05
CA PHE A 219 15.77 14.08 -3.01
C PHE A 219 15.38 14.78 -4.30
N TRP A 220 15.79 14.24 -5.47
CA TRP A 220 15.46 14.86 -6.76
C TRP A 220 13.97 14.89 -7.03
N ALA A 221 13.26 13.79 -6.75
CA ALA A 221 11.81 13.76 -6.89
C ALA A 221 11.12 14.83 -6.02
N LYS A 222 11.58 14.98 -4.77
CA LYS A 222 11.05 16.00 -3.87
C LYS A 222 11.33 17.42 -4.36
N GLN A 223 12.49 17.68 -4.95
CA GLN A 223 12.80 18.98 -5.55
C GLN A 223 11.88 19.30 -6.74
N GLU A 224 11.48 18.28 -7.49
CA GLU A 224 10.58 18.37 -8.64
C GLU A 224 9.10 18.37 -8.25
N GLY A 225 8.77 18.32 -6.96
CA GLY A 225 7.38 18.28 -6.48
C GLY A 225 6.69 16.92 -6.70
N ILE A 226 7.46 15.89 -7.01
CA ILE A 226 6.97 14.54 -7.30
C ILE A 226 6.66 13.81 -6.00
N GLU A 227 5.49 13.17 -5.95
CA GLU A 227 4.93 12.54 -4.75
C GLU A 227 5.40 11.08 -4.54
N ILE A 228 6.64 10.73 -4.91
CA ILE A 228 7.14 9.34 -4.73
C ILE A 228 7.44 8.96 -3.28
N THR A 229 7.69 9.93 -2.39
CA THR A 229 8.05 9.65 -1.00
C THR A 229 6.87 9.11 -0.21
N PHE A 230 5.66 9.23 -0.76
CA PHE A 230 4.41 8.82 -0.16
C PHE A 230 4.39 7.34 0.27
N ALA A 231 4.82 6.41 -0.59
CA ALA A 231 4.79 4.98 -0.27
C ALA A 231 5.73 4.64 0.92
N LEU A 232 6.91 5.26 0.96
CA LEU A 232 7.86 5.08 2.05
C LEU A 232 7.36 5.74 3.34
N GLU A 233 6.80 6.94 3.25
CA GLU A 233 6.19 7.64 4.37
C GLU A 233 5.02 6.85 4.95
N LEU A 234 4.17 6.29 4.09
CA LEU A 234 3.06 5.43 4.47
C LEU A 234 3.53 4.19 5.23
N LEU A 235 4.59 3.53 4.76
CA LEU A 235 5.20 2.38 5.45
C LEU A 235 5.79 2.76 6.81
N LYS A 236 6.41 3.94 6.93
CA LYS A 236 6.92 4.45 8.21
C LYS A 236 5.79 4.81 9.17
N ASN A 237 4.74 5.44 8.68
CA ASN A 237 3.57 5.78 9.48
C ASN A 237 2.84 4.52 9.94
N LEU A 238 2.76 3.49 9.07
CA LEU A 238 2.31 2.17 9.46
C LEU A 238 3.16 1.66 10.63
N HIS A 239 4.49 1.64 10.51
CA HIS A 239 5.37 1.20 11.61
C HIS A 239 5.07 1.92 12.93
N VAL A 240 5.15 3.26 12.93
CA VAL A 240 4.91 4.12 14.10
C VAL A 240 3.58 3.74 14.74
N TYR A 241 2.53 3.68 13.92
CA TYR A 241 1.21 3.36 14.37
C TYR A 241 1.11 1.95 14.99
N VAL A 242 1.67 0.93 14.32
CA VAL A 242 1.66 -0.45 14.84
C VAL A 242 2.38 -0.51 16.20
N THR A 243 3.44 0.29 16.39
CA THR A 243 4.28 0.26 17.59
C THR A 243 3.81 1.13 18.75
N GLU A 244 3.18 2.28 18.49
CA GLU A 244 2.85 3.27 19.53
C GLU A 244 1.45 3.09 20.14
N GLU A 245 0.47 2.57 19.39
CA GLU A 245 -0.93 2.54 19.85
C GLU A 245 -1.43 1.17 20.37
N ILE A 246 -0.56 0.15 20.43
CA ILE A 246 -0.87 -1.16 21.03
C ILE A 246 0.03 -1.36 22.26
N ARG A 247 -0.15 -0.47 23.25
CA ARG A 247 0.46 -0.57 24.58
C ARG A 247 -0.61 -0.59 25.65
#